data_AF-A0A6L4AQZ7-F1
#
_entry.id   AF-A0A6L4AQZ7-F1
#
_cell.length_a   1.000
_cell.length_b   1.000
_cell.length_c   1.000
_cell.angle_alpha   90.00
_cell.angle_beta   90.00
_cell.angle_gamma   90.00
#
_symmetry.space_group_name_H-M   'P 1'
#
loop_
_entity.id
_entity.type
_entity.pdbx_description
1 polymer ?
#
loop_
_entity_poly.entity_id
_entity_poly.type
_entity_poly.pdbx_seq_one_letter_code
_entity_poly.pdbx_strand_id
1 'polypeptide(L)'
;MKTLWTLVVLLVIGCREASAIEPKLPSGLPAGTRIVCDSEQSIGFRWVKGDWKSTDFVPARYSVAKAGDEGKRSPICGNLPGSARMDDETGLAVLYGCYTVRREVSGQSGETEHVCRERWQKAGEKWMIVDIACENFRFRPDGWFHRTSLHGDLADKPDGGEKEPLSITVGHCRTL
;
A
#
# COMPACT_ATOMS: atom_id res chain seq x y z
N MET A 1 -73.01 26.32 22.27
CA MET A 1 -71.65 26.79 21.91
C MET A 1 -70.69 26.42 23.02
N LYS A 2 -69.93 25.32 22.86
CA LYS A 2 -68.76 25.01 23.70
C LYS A 2 -67.69 24.42 22.79
N THR A 3 -66.70 25.25 22.49
CA THR A 3 -65.56 24.98 21.62
C THR A 3 -64.56 24.12 22.40
N LEU A 4 -64.40 22.86 21.98
CA LEU A 4 -63.43 21.92 22.52
C LEU A 4 -62.10 22.15 21.77
N TRP A 5 -61.07 22.65 22.47
CA TRP A 5 -59.75 22.89 21.88
C TRP A 5 -58.90 21.63 21.97
N THR A 6 -58.47 21.16 20.80
CA THR A 6 -57.53 20.04 20.60
C THR A 6 -56.12 20.45 21.04
N LEU A 7 -55.55 19.74 22.00
CA LEU A 7 -54.13 19.87 22.37
C LEU A 7 -53.34 18.77 21.65
N VAL A 8 -52.65 19.12 20.56
CA VAL A 8 -51.70 18.23 19.89
C VAL A 8 -50.32 18.47 20.50
N VAL A 9 -49.85 17.52 21.31
CA VAL A 9 -48.49 17.53 21.86
C VAL A 9 -47.56 16.86 20.85
N LEU A 10 -46.82 17.67 20.09
CA LEU A 10 -45.73 17.21 19.21
C LEU A 10 -44.48 16.97 20.05
N LEU A 11 -44.19 15.70 20.36
CA LEU A 11 -43.00 15.28 21.07
C LEU A 11 -41.84 15.21 20.07
N VAL A 12 -41.06 16.30 19.97
CA VAL A 12 -39.83 16.35 19.17
C VAL A 12 -38.75 15.62 19.95
N ILE A 13 -38.58 14.32 19.69
CA ILE A 13 -37.45 13.54 20.20
C ILE A 13 -36.22 13.99 19.41
N GLY A 14 -35.43 14.88 20.02
CA GLY A 14 -34.15 15.31 19.49
C GLY A 14 -33.16 14.14 19.49
N CYS A 15 -32.94 13.53 18.32
CA CYS A 15 -31.80 12.65 18.08
C CYS A 15 -30.53 13.50 18.26
N ARG A 16 -29.84 13.34 19.39
CA ARG A 16 -28.46 13.82 19.53
C ARG A 16 -27.60 12.94 18.63
N GLU A 17 -27.20 13.47 17.48
CA GLU A 17 -26.10 12.90 16.72
C GLU A 17 -24.86 12.98 17.62
N ALA A 18 -24.48 11.84 18.18
CA ALA A 18 -23.18 11.70 18.78
C ALA A 18 -22.17 11.82 17.64
N SER A 19 -21.61 13.01 17.45
CA SER A 19 -20.46 13.21 16.58
C SER A 19 -19.37 12.29 17.12
N ALA A 20 -19.19 11.14 16.47
CA ALA A 20 -18.06 10.27 16.75
C ALA A 20 -16.82 11.13 16.60
N ILE A 21 -16.06 11.29 17.68
CA ILE A 21 -14.77 11.96 17.67
C ILE A 21 -13.92 11.11 16.73
N GLU A 22 -13.76 11.56 15.48
CA GLU A 22 -12.92 10.86 14.51
C GLU A 22 -11.52 10.73 15.13
N PRO A 23 -10.87 9.56 15.01
CA PRO A 23 -9.56 9.35 15.58
C PRO A 23 -8.58 10.39 15.04
N LYS A 24 -7.83 11.03 15.96
CA LYS A 24 -6.85 12.08 15.63
C LYS A 24 -5.77 11.60 14.63
N LEU A 25 -5.56 10.29 14.52
CA LEU A 25 -4.56 9.63 13.70
C LEU A 25 -5.21 8.71 12.65
N PRO A 26 -4.60 8.55 11.46
CA PRO A 26 -5.03 7.51 10.53
C PRO A 26 -4.80 6.13 11.15
N SER A 27 -5.75 5.22 10.98
CA SER A 27 -5.64 3.82 11.43
C SER A 27 -4.79 2.95 10.50
N GLY A 28 -4.25 3.52 9.43
CA GLY A 28 -3.64 2.79 8.33
C GLY A 28 -4.68 2.12 7.44
N LEU A 29 -4.24 1.46 6.36
CA LEU A 29 -5.17 0.65 5.56
C LEU A 29 -5.77 -0.48 6.41
N PRO A 30 -7.05 -0.86 6.22
CA PRO A 30 -7.62 -1.99 6.93
C PRO A 30 -6.84 -3.29 6.70
N ALA A 31 -6.73 -4.12 7.74
CA ALA A 31 -6.25 -5.48 7.62
C ALA A 31 -7.05 -6.25 6.55
N GLY A 32 -6.37 -7.07 5.75
CA GLY A 32 -7.01 -7.85 4.69
C GLY A 32 -7.36 -7.06 3.43
N THR A 33 -7.04 -5.76 3.37
CA THR A 33 -7.15 -4.96 2.13
C THR A 33 -6.35 -5.64 1.02
N ARG A 34 -6.99 -5.85 -0.12
CA ARG A 34 -6.40 -6.44 -1.33
C ARG A 34 -6.35 -5.41 -2.43
N ILE A 35 -5.22 -5.37 -3.12
CA ILE A 35 -4.94 -4.41 -4.18
C ILE A 35 -4.31 -5.18 -5.33
N VAL A 36 -4.70 -4.83 -6.54
CA VAL A 36 -4.14 -5.42 -7.76
C VAL A 36 -3.49 -4.32 -8.57
N CYS A 37 -2.25 -4.54 -8.98
CA CYS A 37 -1.45 -3.60 -9.74
C CYS A 37 -1.07 -4.21 -11.09
N ASP A 38 -1.50 -3.57 -12.17
CA ASP A 38 -1.25 -3.99 -13.55
C ASP A 38 -0.18 -3.07 -14.14
N SER A 39 1.00 -3.62 -14.45
CA SER A 39 2.05 -2.80 -15.08
C SER A 39 1.67 -2.45 -16.51
N GLU A 40 2.05 -1.25 -16.94
CA GLU A 40 1.84 -0.75 -18.29
C GLU A 40 3.14 -0.75 -19.10
N GLN A 41 4.25 -0.42 -18.45
CA GLN A 41 5.57 -0.35 -19.09
C GLN A 41 6.64 -0.93 -18.15
N SER A 42 7.62 -1.61 -18.74
CA SER A 42 8.77 -2.15 -18.02
C SER A 42 9.99 -2.17 -18.92
N ILE A 43 11.05 -1.50 -18.48
CA ILE A 43 12.33 -1.38 -19.20
C ILE A 43 13.48 -1.70 -18.26
N GLY A 44 14.64 -2.07 -18.81
CA GLY A 44 15.85 -2.19 -18.01
C GLY A 44 16.99 -2.87 -18.74
N PHE A 45 17.77 -3.65 -18.00
CA PHE A 45 19.01 -4.24 -18.48
C PHE A 45 19.09 -5.72 -18.14
N ARG A 46 19.60 -6.51 -19.08
CA ARG A 46 20.01 -7.90 -18.86
C ARG A 46 21.51 -8.04 -19.04
N TRP A 47 22.12 -8.89 -18.23
CA TRP A 47 23.52 -9.26 -18.40
C TRP A 47 23.64 -10.33 -19.46
N VAL A 48 24.36 -10.04 -20.53
CA VAL A 48 24.54 -10.94 -21.67
C VAL A 48 26.00 -10.95 -22.06
N LYS A 49 26.65 -12.11 -21.91
CA LYS A 49 28.05 -12.33 -22.31
C LYS A 49 29.04 -11.30 -21.73
N GLY A 50 28.87 -10.93 -20.46
CA GLY A 50 29.79 -10.02 -19.77
C GLY A 50 29.44 -8.53 -19.90
N ASP A 51 28.32 -8.18 -20.53
CA ASP A 51 27.87 -6.80 -20.68
C ASP A 51 26.41 -6.61 -20.27
N TRP A 52 26.07 -5.41 -19.78
CA TRP A 52 24.68 -4.97 -19.67
C TRP A 52 24.13 -4.58 -21.04
N LYS A 53 22.97 -5.14 -21.42
CA LYS A 53 22.22 -4.79 -22.63
C LYS A 53 20.82 -4.31 -22.27
N SER A 54 20.42 -3.18 -22.86
CA SER A 54 19.07 -2.65 -22.70
C SER A 54 18.03 -3.62 -23.26
N THR A 55 16.90 -3.74 -22.60
CA THR A 55 15.79 -4.59 -23.05
C THR A 55 14.46 -4.13 -22.47
N ASP A 56 13.39 -4.40 -23.21
CA ASP A 56 12.03 -4.28 -22.71
C ASP A 56 11.64 -5.55 -21.95
N PHE A 57 10.93 -5.38 -20.84
CA PHE A 57 10.38 -6.51 -20.08
C PHE A 57 8.88 -6.61 -20.33
N VAL A 58 8.39 -7.85 -20.32
CA VAL A 58 6.95 -8.11 -20.44
C VAL A 58 6.24 -7.55 -19.19
N PRO A 59 5.23 -6.68 -19.36
CA PRO A 59 4.38 -6.23 -18.28
C PRO A 59 3.83 -7.41 -17.45
N ALA A 60 3.82 -7.26 -16.14
CA ALA A 60 3.31 -8.24 -15.19
C ALA A 60 2.20 -7.65 -14.31
N ARG A 61 1.36 -8.55 -13.81
CA ARG A 61 0.37 -8.25 -12.79
C ARG A 61 0.95 -8.56 -11.40
N TYR A 62 0.56 -7.75 -10.42
CA TYR A 62 0.93 -7.93 -9.02
C TYR A 62 -0.33 -7.95 -8.15
N SER A 63 -0.39 -8.88 -7.21
CA SER A 63 -1.35 -8.87 -6.11
C SER A 63 -0.65 -8.40 -4.84
N VAL A 64 -1.27 -7.46 -4.15
CA VAL A 64 -0.78 -6.87 -2.90
C VAL A 64 -1.86 -7.07 -1.84
N ALA A 65 -1.47 -7.56 -0.67
CA ALA A 65 -2.39 -7.76 0.44
C ALA A 65 -1.77 -7.24 1.74
N LYS A 66 -2.54 -6.47 2.50
CA LYS A 66 -2.15 -6.08 3.87
C LYS A 66 -2.44 -7.22 4.82
N ALA A 67 -1.42 -7.69 5.53
CA ALA A 67 -1.58 -8.75 6.52
C ALA A 67 -2.47 -8.26 7.68
N GLY A 68 -3.26 -9.17 8.24
CA GLY A 68 -4.03 -8.91 9.45
C GLY A 68 -3.20 -9.09 10.72
N ASP A 69 -3.78 -8.66 11.85
CA ASP A 69 -3.12 -8.78 13.15
C ASP A 69 -3.20 -10.21 13.74
N GLU A 70 -4.11 -11.04 13.22
CA GLU A 70 -4.45 -12.35 13.81
C GLU A 70 -3.68 -13.55 13.23
N GLY A 71 -2.61 -13.32 12.46
CA GLY A 71 -1.77 -14.38 11.87
C GLY A 71 -0.41 -14.54 12.54
N LYS A 72 0.20 -15.73 12.42
CA LYS A 72 1.65 -15.89 12.64
C LYS A 72 2.38 -15.03 11.61
N ARG A 73 2.75 -13.81 11.98
CA ARG A 73 3.56 -12.92 11.14
C ARG A 73 4.91 -13.58 10.86
N SER A 74 5.45 -13.44 9.65
CA SER A 74 6.85 -13.83 9.41
C SER A 74 7.79 -13.05 10.35
N PRO A 75 9.02 -13.55 10.57
CA PRO A 75 10.03 -12.81 11.31
C PRO A 75 10.26 -11.38 10.80
N ILE A 76 10.08 -11.15 9.49
CA ILE A 76 10.19 -9.83 8.85
C ILE A 76 9.12 -8.87 9.40
N CYS A 77 7.88 -9.34 9.50
CA CYS A 77 6.75 -8.56 9.99
C CYS A 77 6.50 -8.65 11.50
N GLY A 78 7.25 -9.49 12.22
CA GLY A 78 7.15 -9.62 13.67
C GLY A 78 7.54 -8.34 14.43
N ASN A 79 8.44 -7.54 13.86
CA ASN A 79 8.99 -6.33 14.47
C ASN A 79 8.67 -5.08 13.63
N LEU A 80 7.38 -4.78 13.44
CA LEU A 80 7.00 -3.50 12.82
C LEU A 80 7.52 -2.33 13.68
N PRO A 81 8.10 -1.28 13.08
CA PRO A 81 8.51 -0.09 13.82
C PRO A 81 7.36 0.44 14.66
N GLY A 82 7.60 0.64 15.96
CA GLY A 82 6.56 1.04 16.90
C GLY A 82 6.00 2.44 16.61
N SER A 83 4.68 2.56 16.79
CA SER A 83 3.83 3.77 16.75
C SER A 83 3.88 4.63 15.48
N ALA A 84 2.71 5.10 15.05
CA ALA A 84 2.60 6.11 14.01
C ALA A 84 3.41 7.36 14.36
N ARG A 85 4.19 7.88 13.41
CA ARG A 85 4.85 9.19 13.54
C ARG A 85 3.95 10.24 12.90
N MET A 86 3.64 11.28 13.63
CA MET A 86 2.80 12.39 13.15
C MET A 86 3.55 13.69 13.28
N ASP A 87 3.36 14.54 12.28
CA ASP A 87 3.77 15.93 12.28
C ASP A 87 2.51 16.77 12.14
N ASP A 88 2.08 17.36 13.26
CA ASP A 88 0.86 18.18 13.34
C ASP A 88 0.98 19.48 12.52
N GLU A 89 2.19 20.01 12.32
CA GLU A 89 2.43 21.26 11.56
C GLU A 89 2.25 21.02 10.06
N THR A 90 2.79 19.91 9.56
CA THR A 90 2.69 19.57 8.12
C THR A 90 1.43 18.77 7.79
N GLY A 91 0.69 18.30 8.79
CA GLY A 91 -0.46 17.42 8.60
C GLY A 91 -0.04 16.09 7.93
N LEU A 92 1.16 15.61 8.24
CA LEU A 92 1.70 14.35 7.71
C LEU A 92 1.71 13.28 8.80
N ALA A 93 1.39 12.05 8.41
CA ALA A 93 1.55 10.90 9.28
C ALA A 93 2.23 9.75 8.52
N VAL A 94 3.04 8.99 9.26
CA VAL A 94 3.75 7.82 8.76
C VAL A 94 3.38 6.63 9.65
N LEU A 95 2.81 5.61 9.02
CA LEU A 95 2.52 4.32 9.64
C LEU A 95 3.36 3.23 8.98
N TYR A 96 3.40 2.08 9.62
CA TYR A 96 4.03 0.88 9.08
C TYR A 96 3.01 -0.26 9.06
N GLY A 97 2.98 -1.00 7.96
CA GLY A 97 2.13 -2.19 7.80
C GLY A 97 2.93 -3.33 7.20
N CYS A 98 2.48 -4.55 7.43
CA CYS A 98 3.01 -5.72 6.76
C CYS A 98 2.20 -6.00 5.49
N TYR A 99 2.88 -6.16 4.36
CA TYR A 99 2.24 -6.43 3.08
C TYR A 99 2.89 -7.62 2.40
N THR A 100 2.07 -8.49 1.82
CA THR A 100 2.54 -9.47 0.84
C THR A 100 2.46 -8.85 -0.54
N VAL A 101 3.57 -8.86 -1.28
CA VAL A 101 3.60 -8.43 -2.69
C VAL A 101 3.95 -9.64 -3.54
N ARG A 102 3.01 -10.07 -4.38
CA ARG A 102 3.15 -11.25 -5.23
C ARG A 102 3.11 -10.85 -6.69
N ARG A 103 4.14 -11.23 -7.46
CA ARG A 103 4.08 -11.15 -8.93
C ARG A 103 3.30 -12.34 -9.45
N GLU A 104 2.32 -12.09 -10.31
CA GLU A 104 1.55 -13.14 -10.97
C GLU A 104 2.31 -13.56 -12.23
N VAL A 105 3.10 -14.63 -12.11
CA VAL A 105 3.74 -15.31 -13.25
C VAL A 105 3.21 -16.73 -13.30
N SER A 106 2.94 -17.24 -14.51
CA SER A 106 2.52 -18.62 -14.71
C SER A 106 3.55 -19.60 -14.10
N GLY A 107 3.18 -20.26 -13.00
CA GLY A 107 3.93 -21.39 -12.45
C GLY A 107 5.00 -21.09 -11.38
N GLN A 108 5.20 -19.84 -10.96
CA GLN A 108 6.07 -19.51 -9.83
C GLN A 108 5.43 -18.49 -8.89
N SER A 109 5.27 -18.86 -7.62
CA SER A 109 4.82 -17.97 -6.56
C SER A 109 5.93 -17.74 -5.55
N GLY A 110 6.69 -16.67 -5.72
CA GLY A 110 7.44 -16.07 -4.63
C GLY A 110 6.48 -15.15 -3.87
N GLU A 111 5.98 -15.59 -2.72
CA GLU A 111 5.31 -14.70 -1.77
C GLU A 111 6.39 -14.10 -0.88
N THR A 112 6.49 -12.77 -0.89
CA THR A 112 7.40 -12.07 0.01
C THR A 112 6.59 -11.08 0.83
N GLU A 113 6.67 -11.26 2.15
CA GLU A 113 6.17 -10.28 3.10
C GLU A 113 7.19 -9.16 3.29
N HIS A 114 6.71 -7.93 3.29
CA HIS A 114 7.50 -6.73 3.45
C HIS A 114 6.91 -5.86 4.55
N VAL A 115 7.79 -5.26 5.35
CA VAL A 115 7.42 -4.09 6.14
C VAL A 115 7.37 -2.89 5.19
N CYS A 116 6.20 -2.29 5.04
CA CYS A 116 5.99 -1.14 4.17
C CYS A 116 5.61 0.09 4.98
N ARG A 117 6.09 1.24 4.53
CA ARG A 117 5.79 2.56 5.09
C ARG A 117 4.57 3.15 4.40
N GLU A 118 3.53 3.43 5.15
CA GLU A 118 2.32 4.12 4.68
C GLU A 118 2.46 5.62 4.99
N ARG A 119 2.40 6.47 3.96
CA ARG A 119 2.37 7.93 4.15
C ARG A 119 0.96 8.44 4.01
N TRP A 120 0.56 9.27 4.96
CA TRP A 120 -0.76 9.86 5.05
C TRP A 120 -0.64 11.38 5.11
N GLN A 121 -1.58 12.08 4.50
CA GLN A 121 -1.67 13.53 4.52
C GLN A 121 -3.08 13.95 4.90
N LYS A 122 -3.17 14.96 5.74
CA LYS A 122 -4.44 15.55 6.15
C LYS A 122 -4.98 16.44 5.04
N ALA A 123 -6.23 16.19 4.64
CA ALA A 123 -6.99 17.00 3.69
C ALA A 123 -8.27 17.49 4.41
N GLY A 124 -8.20 18.69 5.00
CA GLY A 124 -9.23 19.19 5.91
C GLY A 124 -9.20 18.42 7.23
N GLU A 125 -10.30 17.74 7.57
CA GLU A 125 -10.40 16.91 8.78
C GLU A 125 -10.02 15.44 8.52
N LYS A 126 -9.93 15.03 7.25
CA LYS A 126 -9.73 13.63 6.87
C LYS A 126 -8.27 13.31 6.58
N TRP A 127 -7.87 12.09 6.90
CA TRP A 127 -6.57 11.55 6.51
C TRP A 127 -6.70 10.80 5.18
N MET A 128 -5.84 11.15 4.22
CA MET A 128 -5.79 10.55 2.90
C MET A 128 -4.45 9.84 2.72
N ILE A 129 -4.47 8.61 2.20
CA ILE A 129 -3.23 7.89 1.91
C ILE A 129 -2.54 8.51 0.68
N VAL A 130 -1.27 8.88 0.86
CA VAL A 130 -0.44 9.46 -0.20
C VAL A 130 0.20 8.35 -1.02
N ASP A 131 0.84 7.38 -0.36
CA ASP A 131 1.43 6.19 -0.96
C ASP A 131 1.85 5.17 0.11
N ILE A 132 2.14 3.96 -0.36
CA ILE A 132 2.73 2.87 0.40
C ILE A 132 4.05 2.52 -0.26
N ALA A 133 5.12 2.51 0.53
CA ALA A 133 6.47 2.19 0.07
C ALA A 133 6.99 0.95 0.81
N CYS A 134 7.07 -0.16 0.08
CA CYS A 134 7.83 -1.35 0.45
C CYS A 134 9.27 -1.22 -0.07
N GLU A 135 10.08 -2.27 0.05
CA GLU A 135 11.50 -2.27 -0.35
C GLU A 135 11.75 -1.73 -1.76
N ASN A 136 11.25 -2.42 -2.80
CA ASN A 136 11.41 -2.04 -4.20
C ASN A 136 10.07 -1.82 -4.92
N PHE A 137 8.99 -1.66 -4.15
CA PHE A 137 7.63 -1.56 -4.66
C PHE A 137 6.90 -0.41 -3.96
N ARG A 138 6.45 0.58 -4.73
CA ARG A 138 5.77 1.76 -4.22
C ARG A 138 4.48 1.99 -4.98
N PHE A 139 3.36 2.20 -4.28
CA PHE A 139 2.05 2.27 -4.91
C PHE A 139 1.06 3.15 -4.16
N ARG A 140 0.00 3.53 -4.86
CA ARG A 140 -1.24 4.08 -4.29
C ARG A 140 -2.37 3.06 -4.51
N PRO A 141 -3.24 2.77 -3.53
CA PRO A 141 -4.27 1.74 -3.67
C PRO A 141 -5.12 1.85 -4.94
N ASP A 142 -5.48 3.08 -5.34
CA ASP A 142 -6.23 3.38 -6.56
C ASP A 142 -5.48 4.42 -7.41
N GLY A 143 -4.25 4.10 -7.80
CA GLY A 143 -3.42 5.01 -8.58
C GLY A 143 -2.11 4.39 -9.04
N TRP A 144 -1.12 5.22 -9.30
CA TRP A 144 0.17 4.78 -9.83
C TRP A 144 0.92 3.85 -8.88
N PHE A 145 1.63 2.87 -9.46
CA PHE A 145 2.73 2.18 -8.82
C PHE A 145 3.99 2.20 -9.65
N HIS A 146 5.11 2.13 -8.93
CA HIS A 146 6.44 1.95 -9.48
C HIS A 146 7.10 0.77 -8.77
N ARG A 147 7.80 -0.05 -9.55
CA ARG A 147 8.64 -1.13 -9.03
C ARG A 147 10.02 -1.03 -9.64
N THR A 148 11.04 -1.20 -8.80
CA THR A 148 12.42 -1.35 -9.24
C THR A 148 12.89 -2.79 -9.02
N SER A 149 13.85 -3.24 -9.80
CA SER A 149 14.62 -4.46 -9.54
C SER A 149 16.07 -4.05 -9.61
N LEU A 150 16.77 -4.15 -8.50
CA LEU A 150 18.19 -3.85 -8.39
C LEU A 150 18.90 -5.13 -8.00
N HIS A 151 20.05 -5.38 -8.59
CA HIS A 151 20.89 -6.54 -8.31
C HIS A 151 22.07 -6.14 -7.42
N GLY A 152 22.33 -6.92 -6.37
CA GLY A 152 23.38 -6.64 -5.40
C GLY A 152 24.79 -7.11 -5.78
N ASP A 153 24.94 -7.97 -6.79
CA ASP A 153 26.26 -8.45 -7.21
C ASP A 153 26.98 -7.42 -8.08
N LEU A 154 28.07 -6.88 -7.52
CA LEU A 154 28.93 -5.90 -8.15
C LEU A 154 30.21 -6.52 -8.77
N ALA A 155 30.37 -7.84 -8.72
CA ALA A 155 31.54 -8.51 -9.29
C ALA A 155 31.61 -8.34 -10.82
N ASP A 156 32.81 -8.19 -11.37
CA ASP A 156 33.01 -8.14 -12.82
C ASP A 156 32.62 -9.47 -13.51
N LYS A 157 32.73 -10.57 -12.77
CA LYS A 157 32.39 -11.92 -13.19
C LYS A 157 31.43 -12.54 -12.15
N PRO A 158 30.12 -12.51 -12.40
CA PRO A 158 29.17 -13.16 -11.49
C PRO A 158 29.41 -14.67 -11.46
N ASP A 159 29.18 -15.29 -10.31
CA ASP A 159 29.15 -16.74 -10.20
C ASP A 159 28.05 -17.30 -11.11
N GLY A 160 28.40 -18.26 -11.96
CA GLY A 160 27.49 -18.80 -12.98
C GLY A 160 27.35 -17.94 -14.25
N GLY A 161 28.06 -16.81 -14.35
CA GLY A 161 28.13 -16.01 -15.58
C GLY A 161 26.91 -15.13 -15.86
N GLU A 162 25.93 -15.09 -14.94
CA GLU A 162 24.70 -14.31 -15.08
C GLU A 162 24.51 -13.37 -13.89
N LYS A 163 24.02 -12.15 -14.17
CA LYS A 163 23.54 -11.20 -13.15
C LYS A 163 22.03 -11.12 -13.21
N GLU A 164 21.38 -10.87 -12.07
CA GLU A 164 19.93 -10.67 -12.08
C GLU A 164 19.57 -9.42 -12.90
N PRO A 165 18.43 -9.43 -13.61
CA PRO A 165 18.02 -8.28 -14.41
C PRO A 165 17.74 -7.04 -13.55
N LEU A 166 18.18 -5.89 -14.06
CA LEU A 166 17.82 -4.58 -13.54
C LEU A 166 16.58 -4.10 -14.29
N SER A 167 15.59 -3.56 -13.60
CA SER A 167 14.37 -3.08 -14.28
C SER A 167 13.67 -1.97 -13.52
N ILE A 168 12.98 -1.10 -14.25
CA ILE A 168 12.00 -0.15 -13.74
C ILE A 168 10.67 -0.48 -14.40
N THR A 169 9.62 -0.59 -13.58
CA THR A 169 8.26 -0.90 -14.02
C THR A 169 7.30 0.14 -13.48
N VAL A 170 6.35 0.56 -14.30
CA VAL A 170 5.29 1.51 -13.93
C VAL A 170 3.93 0.99 -14.35
N GLY A 171 2.88 1.38 -13.64
CA GLY A 171 1.50 1.09 -14.01
C GLY A 171 0.52 1.57 -12.95
N HIS A 172 -0.67 0.96 -12.90
CA HIS A 172 -1.73 1.38 -11.98
C HIS A 172 -2.20 0.25 -11.08
N CYS A 173 -2.65 0.62 -9.89
CA CYS A 173 -3.31 -0.23 -8.93
C CYS A 173 -4.78 0.12 -8.78
N ARG A 174 -5.55 -0.86 -8.32
CA ARG A 174 -6.91 -0.72 -7.83
C ARG A 174 -7.12 -1.57 -6.59
N THR A 175 -7.86 -1.05 -5.64
CA THR A 175 -8.36 -1.81 -4.49
C THR A 175 -9.44 -2.79 -4.97
N LEU A 176 -9.49 -3.99 -4.39
CA LEU A 176 -10.49 -5.02 -4.65
C LEU A 176 -11.63 -5.00 -3.63
#